data_AF-A0A929IPI1-F1
#
_entry.id   AF-A0A929IPI1-F1
#
_cell.length_a   1.000
_cell.length_b   1.000
_cell.length_c   1.000
_cell.angle_alpha   90.00
_cell.angle_beta   90.00
_cell.angle_gamma   90.00
#
_symmetry.space_group_name_H-M   'P 1'
#
loop_
_entity.id
_entity.type
_entity.pdbx_description
1 polymer ?
#
loop_
_entity_poly.entity_id
_entity_poly.type
_entity_poly.pdbx_seq_one_letter_code
_entity_poly.pdbx_strand_id
1 'polypeptide(L)'
;MFRSTLALTITLLALLPGAAYAAPQIMGLVATAEPAPMQCAKGKCTALLSAFCLQEKRLLPDLDSVYLPAGADQVVLVVTAADGRTTRIEAGGLVEFRSSYGFTAIEASLPLERLGGARPVSLALEVNPRAALLPVAEAGDPDPLTAEEIETATGPWRLAAEAVMEGNSEGAASARVAMRLVNALPAAGDIQASEREALWRRVAGNAPALARQTFDACIRSVDQAFGYPLRTCLEERHQKLQIKNTREFWRSLGGS
;
A
#
# COMPACT_ATOMS: atom_id res chain seq x y z
N MET A 1 -68.45 -1.55 42.78
CA MET A 1 -67.30 -0.64 42.62
C MET A 1 -66.12 -1.46 42.10
N PHE A 2 -65.93 -1.50 40.77
CA PHE A 2 -64.81 -2.18 40.13
C PHE A 2 -63.66 -1.18 39.89
N ARG A 3 -62.45 -1.49 40.35
CA ARG A 3 -61.23 -0.74 40.06
C ARG A 3 -60.39 -1.57 39.08
N SER A 4 -60.26 -1.09 37.85
CA SER A 4 -59.33 -1.62 36.86
C SER A 4 -58.06 -0.79 36.87
N THR A 5 -56.91 -1.40 37.16
CA THR A 5 -55.57 -0.81 37.02
C THR A 5 -54.95 -1.31 35.72
N LEU A 6 -54.79 -0.42 34.74
CA LEU A 6 -54.05 -0.67 33.51
C LEU A 6 -52.55 -0.44 33.81
N ALA A 7 -51.72 -1.48 33.69
CA ALA A 7 -50.26 -1.34 33.76
C ALA A 7 -49.73 -1.09 32.34
N LEU A 8 -49.12 0.09 32.13
CA LEU A 8 -48.49 0.47 30.87
C LEU A 8 -47.00 0.10 30.92
N THR A 9 -46.61 -0.97 30.25
CA THR A 9 -45.22 -1.39 30.09
C THR A 9 -44.57 -0.56 28.98
N ILE A 10 -43.70 0.39 29.35
CA ILE A 10 -42.88 1.16 28.39
C ILE A 10 -41.62 0.34 28.12
N THR A 11 -41.52 -0.26 26.93
CA THR A 11 -40.30 -0.93 26.45
C THR A 11 -39.34 0.13 25.90
N LEU A 12 -38.30 0.45 26.67
CA LEU A 12 -37.24 1.37 26.27
C LEU A 12 -36.29 0.64 25.29
N LEU A 13 -36.39 0.96 24.00
CA LEU A 13 -35.46 0.48 22.98
C LEU A 13 -34.11 1.18 23.17
N ALA A 14 -33.12 0.49 23.73
CA ALA A 14 -31.76 1.00 23.87
C ALA A 14 -31.10 1.07 22.47
N LEU A 15 -30.89 2.29 21.98
CA LEU A 15 -30.01 2.56 20.84
C LEU A 15 -28.56 2.31 21.30
N LEU A 16 -27.96 1.22 20.84
CA LEU A 16 -26.52 1.00 20.99
C LEU A 16 -25.79 2.03 20.12
N PRO A 17 -24.91 2.87 20.67
CA PRO A 17 -24.09 3.76 19.86
C PRO A 17 -23.16 2.89 19.02
N GLY A 18 -23.31 2.94 17.69
CA GLY A 18 -22.29 2.41 16.79
C GLY A 18 -20.99 3.15 17.06
N ALA A 19 -19.88 2.41 17.20
CA ALA A 19 -18.56 3.02 17.28
C ALA A 19 -18.33 3.81 15.98
N ALA A 20 -18.25 5.13 16.10
CA ALA A 20 -17.89 6.01 15.01
C ALA A 20 -16.37 5.95 14.84
N TYR A 21 -15.88 5.51 13.69
CA TYR A 21 -14.45 5.44 13.39
C TYR A 21 -13.99 6.76 12.75
N ALA A 22 -12.90 7.32 13.26
CA ALA A 22 -12.27 8.50 12.68
C ALA A 22 -11.57 8.13 11.37
N ALA A 23 -11.70 8.94 10.31
CA ALA A 23 -10.99 8.69 9.06
C ALA A 23 -9.50 8.45 9.33
N PRO A 24 -8.93 7.33 8.84
CA PRO A 24 -7.50 7.11 8.95
C PRO A 24 -6.76 8.16 8.13
N GLN A 25 -5.45 8.24 8.29
CA GLN A 25 -4.71 9.28 7.60
C GLN A 25 -4.54 9.08 6.10
N ILE A 26 -4.28 10.20 5.42
CA ILE A 26 -3.88 10.26 4.01
C ILE A 26 -2.51 9.58 3.84
N MET A 27 -2.41 8.79 2.79
CA MET A 27 -1.23 7.98 2.49
C MET A 27 -0.46 8.57 1.32
N GLY A 28 0.85 8.70 1.44
CA GLY A 28 1.73 8.92 0.30
C GLY A 28 2.11 7.59 -0.33
N LEU A 29 2.21 7.54 -1.66
CA LEU A 29 2.84 6.42 -2.37
C LEU A 29 4.25 6.81 -2.81
N VAL A 30 5.18 5.86 -2.74
CA VAL A 30 6.55 6.05 -3.26
C VAL A 30 6.53 5.83 -4.77
N ALA A 31 7.03 6.81 -5.53
CA ALA A 31 7.07 6.71 -6.99
C ALA A 31 7.88 5.49 -7.47
N THR A 32 7.43 4.89 -8.55
CA THR A 32 8.08 3.72 -9.15
C THR A 32 9.02 4.14 -10.27
N ALA A 33 10.29 3.73 -10.21
CA ALA A 33 11.23 3.92 -11.33
C ALA A 33 10.90 3.00 -12.54
N GLU A 34 10.32 1.84 -12.26
CA GLU A 34 9.80 0.89 -13.23
C GLU A 34 8.42 0.43 -12.77
N PRO A 35 7.43 0.25 -13.65
CA PRO A 35 6.10 -0.20 -13.26
C PRO A 35 6.14 -1.48 -12.42
N ALA A 36 5.47 -1.47 -11.26
CA ALA A 36 5.39 -2.60 -10.35
C ALA A 36 4.56 -3.72 -10.98
N PRO A 37 5.14 -4.89 -11.27
CA PRO A 37 4.41 -5.98 -11.91
C PRO A 37 3.30 -6.50 -11.00
N MET A 38 2.13 -6.76 -11.58
CA MET A 38 1.01 -7.39 -10.90
C MET A 38 1.06 -8.91 -11.10
N GLN A 39 0.75 -9.65 -10.04
CA GLN A 39 0.67 -11.10 -10.05
C GLN A 39 -0.78 -11.53 -10.17
N CYS A 40 -1.08 -12.26 -11.24
CA CYS A 40 -2.43 -12.68 -11.57
C CYS A 40 -2.67 -14.13 -11.15
N ALA A 41 -3.66 -14.35 -10.29
CA ALA A 41 -4.10 -15.68 -9.89
C ALA A 41 -5.63 -15.67 -9.68
N LYS A 42 -6.31 -16.74 -10.13
CA LYS A 42 -7.74 -16.96 -9.91
C LYS A 42 -8.63 -15.75 -10.30
N GLY A 43 -8.33 -15.10 -11.44
CA GLY A 43 -9.13 -13.99 -11.96
C GLY A 43 -8.83 -12.61 -11.35
N LYS A 44 -7.90 -12.51 -10.40
CA LYS A 44 -7.49 -11.24 -9.80
C LYS A 44 -5.99 -11.04 -9.94
N CYS A 45 -5.57 -9.81 -10.23
CA CYS A 45 -4.17 -9.42 -10.23
C CYS A 45 -3.89 -8.51 -9.03
N THR A 46 -2.76 -8.71 -8.35
CA THR A 46 -2.36 -7.88 -7.21
C THR A 46 -0.90 -7.41 -7.32
N ALA A 47 -0.63 -6.23 -6.78
CA ALA A 47 0.73 -5.75 -6.53
C ALA A 47 0.76 -5.03 -5.18
N LEU A 48 1.92 -5.04 -4.52
CA LEU A 48 2.15 -4.21 -3.34
C LEU A 48 2.88 -2.94 -3.76
N LEU A 49 2.40 -1.80 -3.28
CA LEU A 49 3.01 -0.49 -3.49
C LEU A 49 3.58 0.00 -2.18
N SER A 50 4.80 0.56 -2.20
CA SER A 50 5.36 1.21 -1.02
C SER A 50 4.55 2.45 -0.67
N ALA A 51 4.14 2.55 0.58
CA ALA A 51 3.33 3.63 1.08
C ALA A 51 3.88 4.20 2.40
N PHE A 52 3.39 5.36 2.79
CA PHE A 52 3.72 5.96 4.06
C PHE A 52 2.62 6.92 4.50
N CYS A 53 2.62 7.21 5.79
CA CYS A 53 1.69 8.12 6.43
C CYS A 53 2.11 9.59 6.23
N LEU A 54 1.21 10.42 5.69
CA LEU A 54 1.49 11.85 5.51
C LEU A 54 1.20 12.69 6.78
N GLN A 55 0.44 12.17 7.74
CA GLN A 55 -0.10 12.95 8.86
C GLN A 55 0.23 12.28 10.21
N GLU A 56 1.36 12.62 10.81
CA GLU A 56 1.85 12.00 12.07
C GLU A 56 0.80 11.92 13.19
N LYS A 57 -0.04 12.95 13.31
CA LYS A 57 -1.02 13.09 14.42
C LYS A 57 -2.35 12.40 14.18
N ARG A 58 -2.59 11.87 12.97
CA ARG A 58 -3.81 11.11 12.65
C ARG A 58 -3.59 9.64 12.97
N LEU A 59 -4.68 8.91 13.21
CA LEU A 59 -4.63 7.47 13.44
C LEU A 59 -3.98 6.76 12.25
N LEU A 60 -3.23 5.70 12.55
CA LEU A 60 -2.73 4.79 11.51
C LEU A 60 -3.93 4.05 10.90
N PRO A 61 -3.89 3.73 9.61
CA PRO A 61 -4.92 2.88 9.00
C PRO A 61 -4.92 1.49 9.64
N ASP A 62 -6.12 0.98 9.87
CA ASP A 62 -6.34 -0.44 10.08
C ASP A 62 -5.99 -1.21 8.80
N LEU A 63 -5.78 -2.52 8.93
CA LEU A 63 -5.62 -3.40 7.75
C LEU A 63 -6.88 -3.33 6.88
N ASP A 64 -6.69 -3.41 5.56
CA ASP A 64 -7.74 -3.41 4.54
C ASP A 64 -8.59 -2.13 4.42
N SER A 65 -8.20 -1.04 5.10
CA SER A 65 -8.77 0.29 4.93
C SER A 65 -8.75 0.70 3.46
N VAL A 66 -9.87 1.21 2.95
CA VAL A 66 -10.03 1.50 1.51
C VAL A 66 -9.56 2.90 1.18
N TYR A 67 -8.86 3.01 0.06
CA TYR A 67 -8.26 4.24 -0.42
C TYR A 67 -8.59 4.53 -1.88
N LEU A 68 -8.58 5.81 -2.23
CA LEU A 68 -8.74 6.33 -3.59
C LEU A 68 -7.55 7.22 -3.95
N PRO A 69 -7.03 7.20 -5.19
CA PRO A 69 -6.05 8.17 -5.65
C PRO A 69 -6.55 9.61 -5.46
N ALA A 70 -5.69 10.49 -4.95
CA ALA A 70 -6.04 11.90 -4.78
C ALA A 70 -6.16 12.65 -6.12
N GLY A 71 -5.54 12.12 -7.19
CA GLY A 71 -5.66 12.58 -8.57
C GLY A 71 -5.72 11.42 -9.55
N ALA A 72 -6.33 11.66 -10.73
CA ALA A 72 -6.62 10.61 -11.71
C ALA A 72 -5.36 9.96 -12.32
N ASP A 73 -4.29 10.74 -12.46
CA ASP A 73 -3.03 10.32 -13.08
C ASP A 73 -1.97 9.87 -12.07
N GLN A 74 -2.27 9.86 -10.76
CA GLN A 74 -1.28 9.53 -9.74
C GLN A 74 -0.86 8.06 -9.74
N VAL A 75 -1.76 7.18 -10.16
CA VAL A 75 -1.48 5.75 -10.36
C VAL A 75 -2.02 5.33 -11.73
N VAL A 76 -1.15 4.72 -12.52
CA VAL A 76 -1.43 4.32 -13.89
C VAL A 76 -1.31 2.80 -14.01
N LEU A 77 -2.36 2.18 -14.54
CA LEU A 77 -2.34 0.79 -14.97
C LEU A 77 -1.67 0.68 -16.34
N VAL A 78 -0.59 -0.09 -16.39
CA VAL A 78 0.13 -0.42 -17.62
C VAL A 78 -0.33 -1.82 -18.07
N VAL A 79 -0.97 -1.87 -19.24
CA VAL A 79 -1.52 -3.08 -19.83
C VAL A 79 -0.69 -3.45 -21.06
N THR A 80 -0.08 -4.63 -21.07
CA THR A 80 0.64 -5.14 -22.24
C THR A 80 -0.14 -6.27 -22.91
N ALA A 81 -0.42 -6.10 -24.19
CA ALA A 81 -1.10 -7.09 -25.03
C ALA A 81 -0.13 -8.14 -25.60
N ALA A 82 -0.66 -9.23 -26.14
CA ALA A 82 0.15 -10.32 -26.70
C ALA A 82 1.02 -9.92 -27.90
N ASP A 83 0.63 -8.85 -28.61
CA ASP A 83 1.41 -8.27 -29.71
C ASP A 83 2.51 -7.30 -29.23
N GLY A 84 2.69 -7.16 -27.91
CA GLY A 84 3.69 -6.29 -27.29
C GLY A 84 3.24 -4.82 -27.15
N ARG A 85 2.08 -4.43 -27.69
CA ARG A 85 1.56 -3.07 -27.50
C ARG A 85 1.24 -2.83 -26.03
N THR A 86 1.56 -1.63 -25.57
CA THR A 86 1.29 -1.21 -24.19
C THR A 86 0.29 -0.06 -24.19
N THR A 87 -0.70 -0.13 -23.31
CA THR A 87 -1.67 0.94 -23.04
C THR A 87 -1.54 1.38 -21.60
N ARG A 88 -1.60 2.69 -21.38
CA ARG A 88 -1.63 3.32 -20.06
C ARG A 88 -3.05 3.78 -19.77
N ILE A 89 -3.59 3.37 -18.64
CA ILE A 89 -4.96 3.66 -18.20
C ILE A 89 -4.88 4.22 -16.79
N GLU A 90 -5.61 5.30 -16.51
CA GLU A 90 -5.77 5.78 -15.14
C GLU A 90 -6.31 4.66 -14.25
N ALA A 91 -5.64 4.38 -13.13
CA ALA A 91 -6.02 3.26 -12.28
C ALA A 91 -7.30 3.55 -11.47
N GLY A 92 -7.67 4.83 -11.32
CA GLY A 92 -8.87 5.25 -10.60
C GLY A 92 -10.14 4.57 -11.13
N GLY A 93 -10.93 3.99 -10.22
CA GLY A 93 -12.16 3.27 -10.57
C GLY A 93 -11.96 1.86 -11.15
N LEU A 94 -10.75 1.50 -11.59
CA LEU A 94 -10.42 0.16 -12.08
C LEU A 94 -9.75 -0.68 -10.99
N VAL A 95 -8.74 -0.11 -10.32
CA VAL A 95 -7.92 -0.78 -9.31
C VAL A 95 -8.42 -0.40 -7.92
N GLU A 96 -8.53 -1.40 -7.04
CA GLU A 96 -8.85 -1.19 -5.63
C GLU A 96 -7.55 -1.06 -4.83
N PHE A 97 -7.49 -0.06 -3.95
CA PHE A 97 -6.34 0.20 -3.09
C PHE A 97 -6.73 0.01 -1.63
N ARG A 98 -5.98 -0.85 -0.93
CA ARG A 98 -6.20 -1.17 0.48
C ARG A 98 -4.91 -1.11 1.27
N SER A 99 -4.96 -0.61 2.50
CA SER A 99 -3.80 -0.66 3.42
C SER A 99 -3.37 -2.10 3.65
N SER A 100 -2.06 -2.32 3.54
CA SER A 100 -1.42 -3.61 3.79
C SER A 100 -0.16 -3.40 4.59
N TYR A 101 0.16 -4.33 5.50
CA TYR A 101 1.29 -4.19 6.43
C TYR A 101 1.24 -2.87 7.22
N GLY A 102 0.04 -2.50 7.68
CA GLY A 102 -0.23 -1.21 8.31
C GLY A 102 -0.19 -0.08 7.29
N PHE A 103 0.64 0.92 7.53
CA PHE A 103 0.76 2.09 6.64
C PHE A 103 1.95 2.04 5.67
N THR A 104 2.75 0.98 5.70
CA THR A 104 3.97 0.93 4.89
C THR A 104 3.72 0.42 3.49
N ALA A 105 2.60 -0.25 3.24
CA ALA A 105 2.26 -0.75 1.91
C ALA A 105 0.77 -0.56 1.59
N ILE A 106 0.47 -0.56 0.31
CA ILE A 106 -0.88 -0.62 -0.23
C ILE A 106 -0.96 -1.86 -1.12
N GLU A 107 -1.93 -2.73 -0.86
CA GLU A 107 -2.32 -3.73 -1.84
C GLU A 107 -3.19 -3.06 -2.90
N ALA A 108 -2.71 -3.10 -4.14
CA ALA A 108 -3.45 -2.68 -5.31
C ALA A 108 -3.97 -3.94 -6.02
N SER A 109 -5.29 -4.05 -6.18
CA SER A 109 -5.93 -5.24 -6.74
C SER A 109 -6.86 -4.91 -7.91
N LEU A 110 -6.80 -5.73 -8.95
CA LEU A 110 -7.58 -5.60 -10.17
C LEU A 110 -8.27 -6.93 -10.49
N PRO A 111 -9.60 -7.00 -10.33
CA PRO A 111 -10.38 -8.08 -10.91
C PRO A 111 -10.32 -8.02 -12.45
N LEU A 112 -9.92 -9.11 -13.10
CA LEU A 112 -9.66 -9.12 -14.55
C LEU A 112 -10.91 -8.86 -15.39
N GLU A 113 -12.11 -9.12 -14.86
CA GLU A 113 -13.37 -8.79 -15.50
C GLU A 113 -13.54 -7.28 -15.75
N ARG A 114 -12.89 -6.42 -14.95
CA ARG A 114 -12.90 -4.96 -15.14
C ARG A 114 -12.18 -4.51 -16.40
N LEU A 115 -11.39 -5.39 -17.02
CA LEU A 115 -10.71 -5.10 -18.30
C LEU A 115 -11.61 -5.34 -19.53
N GLY A 116 -12.90 -5.60 -19.36
CA GLY A 116 -13.86 -5.60 -20.47
C GLY A 116 -13.57 -6.65 -21.56
N GLY A 117 -13.00 -7.79 -21.17
CA GLY A 117 -12.67 -8.89 -22.09
C GLY A 117 -11.27 -8.83 -22.70
N ALA A 118 -10.46 -7.80 -22.39
CA ALA A 118 -9.05 -7.79 -22.74
C ALA A 118 -8.30 -8.96 -22.08
N ARG A 119 -7.36 -9.57 -22.80
CA ARG A 119 -6.50 -10.66 -22.32
C ARG A 119 -5.05 -10.21 -22.33
N PRO A 120 -4.63 -9.40 -21.35
CA PRO A 120 -3.26 -8.92 -21.28
C PRO A 120 -2.30 -10.08 -21.00
N VAL A 121 -1.08 -9.96 -21.51
CA VAL A 121 0.03 -10.88 -21.17
C VAL A 121 0.80 -10.41 -19.94
N SER A 122 0.76 -9.11 -19.63
CA SER A 122 1.23 -8.58 -18.35
C SER A 122 0.44 -7.33 -17.95
N LEU A 123 0.39 -7.12 -16.64
CA LEU A 123 -0.19 -5.96 -15.99
C LEU A 123 0.83 -5.41 -14.99
N ALA A 124 0.96 -4.09 -14.93
CA ALA A 124 1.83 -3.42 -13.97
C ALA A 124 1.24 -2.08 -13.53
N LEU A 125 1.68 -1.57 -12.38
CA LEU A 125 1.26 -0.29 -11.85
C LEU A 125 2.43 0.68 -11.82
N GLU A 126 2.26 1.83 -12.45
CA GLU A 126 3.14 2.97 -12.33
C GLU A 126 2.59 3.91 -11.27
N VAL A 127 3.42 4.26 -10.30
CA VAL A 127 3.13 5.30 -9.31
C VAL A 127 3.91 6.54 -9.70
N ASN A 128 3.19 7.61 -9.99
CA ASN A 128 3.79 8.87 -10.39
C ASN A 128 4.37 9.63 -9.17
N PRO A 129 5.35 10.52 -9.39
CA PRO A 129 5.85 11.40 -8.34
C PRO A 129 4.71 12.14 -7.65
N ARG A 130 4.82 12.26 -6.32
CA ARG A 130 3.83 12.96 -5.48
C ARG A 130 2.43 12.33 -5.47
N ALA A 131 2.32 11.06 -5.85
CA ALA A 131 1.09 10.30 -5.66
C ALA A 131 0.70 10.21 -4.18
N ALA A 132 -0.60 10.37 -3.90
CA ALA A 132 -1.21 10.24 -2.60
C ALA A 132 -2.55 9.51 -2.72
N LEU A 133 -2.98 8.89 -1.62
CA LEU A 133 -4.26 8.22 -1.53
C LEU A 133 -5.07 8.81 -0.38
N LEU A 134 -6.32 9.12 -0.67
CA LEU A 134 -7.31 9.56 0.30
C LEU A 134 -8.07 8.35 0.84
N PRO A 135 -8.26 8.24 2.16
CA PRO A 135 -9.16 7.21 2.69
C PRO A 135 -10.58 7.48 2.22
N VAL A 136 -11.36 6.42 2.01
CA VAL A 136 -12.79 6.57 1.73
C VAL A 136 -13.49 7.08 2.99
N ALA A 137 -14.24 8.18 2.87
CA ALA A 137 -14.96 8.76 3.99
C ALA A 137 -16.04 7.79 4.52
N GLU A 138 -16.14 7.69 5.85
CA GLU A 138 -17.13 6.87 6.51
C GLU A 138 -18.31 7.73 7.01
N ALA A 139 -19.52 7.21 6.88
CA ALA A 139 -20.71 7.92 7.35
C ALA A 139 -20.71 7.98 8.88
N GLY A 140 -20.81 9.20 9.43
CA GLY A 140 -20.82 9.41 10.88
C GLY A 140 -19.42 9.48 11.51
N ASP A 141 -18.37 9.59 10.70
CA ASP A 141 -17.00 9.85 11.13
C ASP A 141 -16.95 11.02 12.15
N PRO A 142 -16.43 10.81 13.37
CA PRO A 142 -16.37 11.84 14.40
C PRO A 142 -15.25 12.86 14.17
N ASP A 143 -14.31 12.59 13.26
CA ASP A 143 -13.16 13.42 12.91
C ASP A 143 -12.85 13.34 11.41
N PRO A 144 -13.75 13.82 10.53
CA PRO A 144 -13.57 13.74 9.10
C PRO A 144 -12.37 14.57 8.63
N LEU A 145 -11.72 14.13 7.55
CA LEU A 145 -10.69 14.93 6.89
C LEU A 145 -11.29 16.21 6.32
N THR A 146 -10.73 17.35 6.73
CA THR A 146 -11.09 18.65 6.17
C THR A 146 -10.40 18.89 4.82
N ALA A 147 -10.96 19.81 4.02
CA ALA A 147 -10.36 20.19 2.74
C ALA A 147 -8.93 20.76 2.90
N GLU A 148 -8.70 21.55 3.95
CA GLU A 148 -7.38 22.13 4.26
C GLU A 148 -6.35 21.05 4.65
N GLU A 149 -6.77 20.04 5.43
CA GLU A 149 -5.91 18.89 5.74
C GLU A 149 -5.55 18.10 4.48
N ILE A 150 -6.51 17.89 3.58
CA ILE A 150 -6.27 17.20 2.30
C ILE A 150 -5.30 18.01 1.44
N GLU A 151 -5.52 19.32 1.28
CA GLU A 151 -4.65 20.19 0.49
C GLU A 151 -3.23 20.24 1.06
N THR A 152 -3.10 20.35 2.38
CA THR A 152 -1.80 20.40 3.07
C THR A 152 -1.05 19.07 2.95
N ALA A 153 -1.73 17.94 3.17
CA ALA A 153 -1.13 16.61 3.10
C ALA A 153 -0.73 16.26 1.66
N THR A 154 -1.62 16.49 0.69
CA THR A 154 -1.38 16.11 -0.72
C THR A 154 -0.51 17.11 -1.48
N GLY A 155 -0.37 18.34 -0.98
CA GLY A 155 0.50 19.37 -1.53
C GLY A 155 1.87 19.45 -0.84
N PRO A 156 2.08 20.42 0.08
CA PRO A 156 3.39 20.72 0.66
C PRO A 156 4.02 19.55 1.42
N TRP A 157 3.23 18.76 2.17
CA TRP A 157 3.79 17.61 2.89
C TRP A 157 4.22 16.49 1.95
N ARG A 158 3.43 16.21 0.90
CA ARG A 158 3.82 15.23 -0.11
C ARG A 158 5.06 15.66 -0.88
N LEU A 159 5.20 16.96 -1.18
CA LEU A 159 6.41 17.52 -1.79
C LEU A 159 7.63 17.32 -0.89
N ALA A 160 7.53 17.62 0.41
CA ALA A 160 8.60 17.38 1.37
C ALA A 160 8.98 15.89 1.47
N ALA A 161 7.98 15.01 1.44
CA ALA A 161 8.19 13.56 1.52
C ALA A 161 8.99 13.00 0.32
N GLU A 162 8.91 13.62 -0.86
CA GLU A 162 9.62 13.16 -2.06
C GLU A 162 11.14 13.07 -1.81
N ALA A 163 11.74 14.09 -1.18
CA ALA A 163 13.17 14.10 -0.90
C ALA A 163 13.61 12.96 0.03
N VAL A 164 12.76 12.57 0.99
CA VAL A 164 13.07 11.51 1.98
C VAL A 164 12.78 10.12 1.41
N MET A 165 11.61 9.95 0.79
CA MET A 165 11.09 8.65 0.35
C MET A 165 11.65 8.21 -1.00
N GLU A 166 11.96 9.16 -1.87
CA GLU A 166 12.43 8.93 -3.25
C GLU A 166 13.88 9.37 -3.45
N GLY A 167 14.47 10.02 -2.45
CA GLY A 167 15.88 10.39 -2.45
C GLY A 167 16.86 9.22 -2.48
N ASN A 168 18.14 9.58 -2.46
CA ASN A 168 19.27 8.66 -2.59
C ASN A 168 19.76 8.11 -1.24
N SER A 169 19.00 8.29 -0.16
CA SER A 169 19.36 7.68 1.12
C SER A 169 19.38 6.15 0.98
N GLU A 170 20.34 5.51 1.63
CA GLU A 170 20.50 4.06 1.52
C GLU A 170 19.25 3.32 2.01
N GLY A 171 18.57 3.86 3.03
CA GLY A 171 17.32 3.32 3.58
C GLY A 171 16.15 3.40 2.61
N ALA A 172 15.93 4.55 1.97
CA ALA A 172 14.86 4.73 0.99
C ALA A 172 15.10 3.86 -0.25
N ALA A 173 16.32 3.84 -0.78
CA ALA A 173 16.68 3.00 -1.92
C ALA A 173 16.53 1.50 -1.59
N SER A 174 16.94 1.07 -0.39
CA SER A 174 16.78 -0.33 0.05
C SER A 174 15.32 -0.73 0.22
N ALA A 175 14.46 0.16 0.72
CA ALA A 175 13.02 -0.09 0.79
C ALA A 175 12.42 -0.29 -0.61
N ARG A 176 12.75 0.60 -1.57
CA ARG A 176 12.28 0.46 -2.97
C ARG A 176 12.72 -0.86 -3.59
N VAL A 177 13.97 -1.28 -3.38
CA VAL A 177 14.48 -2.56 -3.88
C VAL A 177 13.77 -3.74 -3.21
N ALA A 178 13.56 -3.71 -1.89
CA ALA A 178 12.83 -4.76 -1.18
C ALA A 178 11.42 -4.94 -1.74
N MET A 179 10.67 -3.85 -1.96
CA MET A 179 9.33 -3.93 -2.55
C MET A 179 9.33 -4.47 -3.99
N ARG A 180 10.31 -4.09 -4.82
CA ARG A 180 10.46 -4.66 -6.17
C ARG A 180 10.73 -6.16 -6.13
N LEU A 181 11.57 -6.63 -5.19
CA LEU A 181 11.83 -8.06 -4.99
C LEU A 181 10.58 -8.80 -4.52
N VAL A 182 9.80 -8.21 -3.60
CA VAL A 182 8.50 -8.75 -3.15
C VAL A 182 7.57 -8.95 -4.34
N ASN A 183 7.36 -7.94 -5.18
CA ASN A 183 6.48 -8.06 -6.34
C ASN A 183 6.99 -9.02 -7.42
N ALA A 184 8.29 -9.31 -7.47
CA ALA A 184 8.88 -10.27 -8.38
C ALA A 184 8.87 -11.72 -7.88
N LEU A 185 8.56 -11.95 -6.60
CA LEU A 185 8.43 -13.26 -5.97
C LEU A 185 6.98 -13.75 -6.03
N PRO A 186 6.73 -15.06 -6.17
CA PRO A 186 5.37 -15.60 -6.17
C PRO A 186 4.64 -15.25 -4.87
N ALA A 187 3.35 -14.93 -4.98
CA ALA A 187 2.50 -14.60 -3.82
C ALA A 187 2.38 -15.76 -2.81
N ALA A 188 2.52 -17.00 -3.27
CA ALA A 188 2.52 -18.19 -2.42
C ALA A 188 3.66 -19.14 -2.82
N GLY A 189 4.23 -19.81 -1.82
CA GLY A 189 5.37 -20.71 -2.00
C GLY A 189 6.71 -19.98 -1.94
N ASP A 190 7.75 -20.65 -2.43
CA ASP A 190 9.11 -20.12 -2.45
C ASP A 190 9.76 -20.40 -3.82
N ILE A 191 10.84 -19.68 -4.11
CA ILE A 191 11.69 -19.93 -5.27
C ILE A 191 12.81 -20.90 -4.91
N GLN A 192 13.35 -21.58 -5.92
CA GLN A 192 14.48 -22.49 -5.69
C GLN A 192 15.73 -21.71 -5.29
N ALA A 193 16.59 -22.33 -4.47
CA ALA A 193 17.83 -21.71 -4.03
C ALA A 193 18.71 -21.25 -5.22
N SER A 194 18.70 -22.00 -6.32
CA SER A 194 19.41 -21.69 -7.56
C SER A 194 18.89 -20.45 -8.29
N GLU A 195 17.66 -20.02 -8.03
CA GLU A 195 17.01 -18.89 -8.72
C GLU A 195 17.24 -17.55 -8.00
N ARG A 196 17.67 -17.57 -6.73
CA ARG A 196 17.74 -16.38 -5.87
C ARG A 196 18.72 -15.32 -6.37
N GLU A 197 19.91 -15.70 -6.81
CA GLU A 197 20.88 -14.73 -7.38
C GLU A 197 20.42 -14.21 -8.74
N ALA A 198 19.75 -15.04 -9.54
CA ALA A 198 19.16 -14.58 -10.80
C ALA A 198 18.04 -13.55 -10.56
N LEU A 199 17.20 -13.77 -9.55
CA LEU A 199 16.21 -12.79 -9.08
C LEU A 199 16.89 -11.49 -8.66
N TRP A 200 17.93 -11.56 -7.81
CA TRP A 200 18.68 -10.39 -7.37
C TRP A 200 19.23 -9.58 -8.54
N ARG A 201 19.94 -10.21 -9.47
CA ARG A 201 20.52 -9.53 -10.64
C ARG A 201 19.45 -8.89 -11.52
N ARG A 202 18.33 -9.58 -11.75
CA ARG A 202 17.22 -9.08 -12.59
C ARG A 202 16.53 -7.87 -11.98
N VAL A 203 16.31 -7.88 -10.66
CA VAL A 203 15.46 -6.88 -10.00
C VAL A 203 16.30 -5.78 -9.34
N ALA A 204 17.29 -6.15 -8.55
CA ALA A 204 18.07 -5.20 -7.76
C ALA A 204 19.28 -4.66 -8.53
N GLY A 205 19.95 -5.48 -9.35
CA GLY A 205 21.12 -5.07 -10.12
C GLY A 205 22.21 -4.44 -9.23
N ASN A 206 22.61 -3.21 -9.55
CA ASN A 206 23.60 -2.42 -8.79
C ASN A 206 22.98 -1.67 -7.58
N ALA A 207 22.02 -2.28 -6.90
CA ALA A 207 21.39 -1.72 -5.71
C ALA A 207 22.42 -1.42 -4.58
N PRO A 208 22.10 -0.51 -3.64
CA PRO A 208 22.97 -0.21 -2.51
C PRO A 208 23.31 -1.42 -1.64
N ALA A 209 24.41 -1.32 -0.89
CA ALA A 209 24.93 -2.42 -0.05
C ALA A 209 23.90 -2.90 0.99
N LEU A 210 23.17 -1.99 1.63
CA LEU A 210 22.11 -2.34 2.58
C LEU A 210 20.99 -3.18 1.94
N ALA A 211 20.64 -2.93 0.68
CA ALA A 211 19.64 -3.74 -0.02
C ALA A 211 20.15 -5.18 -0.21
N ARG A 212 21.43 -5.34 -0.58
CA ARG A 212 22.06 -6.66 -0.72
C ARG A 212 22.12 -7.38 0.63
N GLN A 213 22.57 -6.67 1.67
CA GLN A 213 22.63 -7.21 3.02
C GLN A 213 21.25 -7.67 3.51
N THR A 214 20.20 -6.91 3.22
CA THR A 214 18.81 -7.24 3.56
C THR A 214 18.36 -8.52 2.86
N PHE A 215 18.62 -8.63 1.56
CA PHE A 215 18.29 -9.82 0.78
C PHE A 215 19.04 -11.06 1.27
N ASP A 216 20.36 -10.96 1.47
CA ASP A 216 21.18 -12.07 1.97
C ASP A 216 20.79 -12.50 3.39
N ALA A 217 20.36 -11.55 4.24
CA ALA A 217 19.82 -11.87 5.56
C ALA A 217 18.50 -12.65 5.48
N CYS A 218 17.64 -12.32 4.53
CA CYS A 218 16.43 -13.08 4.28
C CYS A 218 16.73 -14.49 3.75
N ILE A 219 17.68 -14.63 2.82
CA ILE A 219 18.13 -15.95 2.35
C ILE A 219 18.60 -16.82 3.51
N ARG A 220 19.45 -16.29 4.39
CA ARG A 220 19.92 -17.04 5.58
C ARG A 220 18.76 -17.46 6.49
N SER A 221 17.73 -16.62 6.61
CA SER A 221 16.56 -16.92 7.45
C SER A 221 15.72 -18.06 6.83
N VAL A 222 15.56 -18.07 5.50
CA VAL A 222 14.88 -19.13 4.76
C VAL A 222 15.64 -20.46 4.88
N ASP A 223 16.96 -20.44 4.70
CA ASP A 223 17.80 -21.65 4.69
C ASP A 223 17.93 -22.31 6.08
N GLN A 224 17.71 -21.55 7.15
CA GLN A 224 17.66 -22.07 8.53
C GLN A 224 16.34 -22.78 8.86
N ALA A 225 15.49 -23.06 7.85
CA ALA A 225 14.32 -23.94 7.90
C ALA A 225 13.16 -23.49 8.80
N PHE A 226 12.98 -22.18 9.04
CA PHE A 226 11.82 -21.66 9.77
C PHE A 226 10.48 -21.74 9.01
N GLY A 227 10.43 -22.39 7.84
CA GLY A 227 9.23 -22.42 6.98
C GLY A 227 8.76 -21.01 6.55
N TYR A 228 9.67 -20.04 6.59
CA TYR A 228 9.40 -18.62 6.46
C TYR A 228 9.78 -18.17 5.04
N PRO A 229 8.81 -17.91 4.14
CA PRO A 229 9.10 -17.65 2.73
C PRO A 229 9.98 -16.41 2.52
N LEU A 230 10.84 -16.44 1.50
CA LEU A 230 11.71 -15.30 1.15
C LEU A 230 10.90 -14.01 0.96
N ARG A 231 9.71 -14.11 0.36
CA ARG A 231 8.80 -12.99 0.15
C ARG A 231 8.38 -12.34 1.48
N THR A 232 7.90 -13.13 2.43
CA THR A 232 7.46 -12.65 3.75
C THR A 232 8.58 -11.96 4.50
N CYS A 233 9.81 -12.51 4.43
CA CYS A 233 10.97 -11.84 5.00
C CYS A 233 11.19 -10.45 4.40
N LEU A 234 11.12 -10.34 3.07
CA LEU A 234 11.34 -9.07 2.39
C LEU A 234 10.23 -8.06 2.67
N GLU A 235 8.98 -8.50 2.83
CA GLU A 235 7.85 -7.66 3.26
C GLU A 235 8.10 -7.06 4.65
N GLU A 236 8.54 -7.87 5.63
CA GLU A 236 8.88 -7.36 6.96
C GLU A 236 10.09 -6.41 6.95
N ARG A 237 11.11 -6.71 6.13
CA ARG A 237 12.29 -5.84 6.01
C ARG A 237 11.92 -4.52 5.36
N HIS A 238 11.08 -4.55 4.33
CA HIS A 238 10.50 -3.36 3.72
C HIS A 238 9.74 -2.53 4.75
N GLN A 239 8.82 -3.13 5.50
CA GLN A 239 8.05 -2.44 6.54
C GLN A 239 8.96 -1.73 7.55
N LYS A 240 10.01 -2.41 8.05
CA LYS A 240 10.97 -1.82 9.00
C LYS A 240 11.70 -0.60 8.41
N LEU A 241 12.15 -0.70 7.16
CA LEU A 241 12.80 0.41 6.46
C LEU A 241 11.82 1.57 6.25
N GLN A 242 10.59 1.25 5.84
CA GLN A 242 9.58 2.25 5.52
C GLN A 242 9.07 3.00 6.76
N ILE A 243 8.94 2.32 7.92
CA ILE A 243 8.67 2.99 9.21
C ILE A 243 9.79 3.98 9.54
N LYS A 244 11.06 3.59 9.36
CA LYS A 244 12.20 4.48 9.62
C LYS A 244 12.16 5.70 8.71
N ASN A 245 11.94 5.51 7.41
CA ASN A 245 11.84 6.60 6.43
C ASN A 245 10.65 7.53 6.74
N THR A 246 9.52 6.97 7.18
CA THR A 246 8.33 7.75 7.58
C THR A 246 8.61 8.65 8.78
N ARG A 247 9.31 8.15 9.80
CA ARG A 247 9.73 8.97 10.95
C ARG A 247 10.71 10.07 10.54
N GLU A 248 11.64 9.78 9.64
CA GLU A 248 12.56 10.79 9.09
C GLU A 248 11.79 11.89 8.37
N PHE A 249 10.79 11.52 7.58
CA PHE A 249 9.88 12.48 6.93
C PHE A 249 9.13 13.32 7.97
N TRP A 250 8.50 12.75 8.99
CA TRP A 250 7.80 13.52 10.00
C TRP A 250 8.72 14.50 10.73
N ARG A 251 9.94 14.08 11.08
CA ARG A 251 10.95 14.98 11.66
C ARG A 251 11.32 16.13 10.74
N SER A 252 11.36 15.91 9.42
CA SER A 252 11.62 16.98 8.45
C SER A 252 10.52 18.05 8.45
N LEU A 253 9.30 17.70 8.92
CA LEU A 253 8.19 18.63 9.11
C LEU A 253 8.12 19.23 10.53
N GLY A 254 9.10 18.96 11.39
CA GLY A 254 9.07 19.37 12.80
C GLY A 254 8.28 18.43 13.72
N GLY A 255 7.96 17.22 13.24
CA GLY A 255 7.39 16.11 14.00
C GLY A 255 8.41 15.37 14.90
N SER A 256 7.98 14.28 15.54
CA SER A 256 8.78 13.50 16.52
C SER A 256 9.44 12.21 15.99
#